data_AF-A0A9E2YSH1-F1
#
_entry.id   AF-A0A9E2YSH1-F1
#
_cell.length_a   1.000
_cell.length_b   1.000
_cell.length_c   1.000
_cell.angle_alpha   90.00
_cell.angle_beta   90.00
_cell.angle_gamma   90.00
#
_symmetry.space_group_name_H-M   'P 1'
#
loop_
_entity.id
_entity.type
_entity.pdbx_description
1 polymer ?
#
loop_
_entity_poly.entity_id
_entity_poly.type
_entity_poly.pdbx_seq_one_letter_code
_entity_poly.pdbx_strand_id
1 'polypeptide(L)'
;MRALLLSLCVAANAQPVINLVANAAGENPVIAPNTFVEIKGSGLAKPGDSRTWAAADFVNSQLPTQLDGVSVLVNGKSAYVCYISPVQINILTPPDVLSGVVQVQVNNNGNKSTAFSVQSRAVAPSFFLYGAGPYIAAQHSADYSILGPSSLYPGQSTPAKPGEVVILYADGLGPTSVPVVAGSEAQSGTLSPVPAVTIGGLPATVQFAGLTGAGLFQLNVVVPQDAPSGDNVVALTYAGTHTAPAGLLTVQGSTAAPAALTFYVSPQGSDLFSGRLASPNADNSDGPFATFDHARAYVQNISKSGLNRINIQFRGGTYYLPAAINFTRADSGSSNLAITYQNYPGETPVFSGGVQVPNWTSAGANAWKTTLPASTQYFENLFYNGARRLRPRPGGPLGAFYRIAATIYLNSPAPPAAAPNPNCSVFVPGSGWECFDRFQYNPSDPISAAWKNMAPAPNNPCGQPAGSSALSGDIEV
;
A
#
# COMPACT_ATOMS: atom_id res chain seq x y z
N MET A 1 -53.13 4.49 32.14
CA MET A 1 -51.77 3.91 32.02
C MET A 1 -51.55 3.48 30.58
N ARG A 2 -50.83 4.29 29.78
CA ARG A 2 -50.32 3.87 28.47
C ARG A 2 -48.80 3.71 28.63
N ALA A 3 -48.32 2.48 28.52
CA ALA A 3 -46.89 2.17 28.56
C ALA A 3 -46.24 2.75 27.29
N LEU A 4 -45.31 3.68 27.48
CA LEU A 4 -44.44 4.17 26.44
C LEU A 4 -43.36 3.09 26.24
N LEU A 5 -43.50 2.24 25.22
CA LEU A 5 -42.42 1.37 24.76
C LEU A 5 -41.35 2.28 24.14
N LEU A 6 -40.33 2.60 24.92
CA LEU A 6 -39.10 3.21 24.42
C LEU A 6 -38.34 2.09 23.68
N SER A 7 -38.55 1.96 22.38
CA SER A 7 -37.69 1.15 21.54
C SER A 7 -36.35 1.88 21.42
N LEU A 8 -35.42 1.61 22.34
CA LEU A 8 -34.02 1.94 22.13
C LEU A 8 -33.59 1.25 20.83
N CYS A 9 -33.37 2.01 19.76
CA CYS A 9 -32.53 1.52 18.68
C CYS A 9 -31.12 1.41 19.27
N VAL A 10 -30.79 0.23 19.80
CA VAL A 10 -29.39 -0.11 20.00
C VAL A 10 -28.80 -0.09 18.60
N ALA A 11 -27.94 0.87 18.30
CA ALA A 11 -27.15 0.81 17.09
C ALA A 11 -26.46 -0.56 17.13
N ALA A 12 -26.83 -1.46 16.21
CA ALA A 12 -26.15 -2.74 16.10
C ALA A 12 -24.66 -2.41 16.00
N ASN A 13 -23.84 -2.99 16.88
CA ASN A 13 -22.40 -2.81 16.79
C ASN A 13 -22.01 -3.19 15.36
N ALA A 14 -21.40 -2.24 14.64
CA ALA A 14 -20.99 -2.46 13.26
C ALA A 14 -20.14 -3.74 13.22
N GLN A 15 -20.51 -4.65 12.32
CA GLN A 15 -19.82 -5.92 12.17
C GLN A 15 -18.33 -5.65 11.90
N PRO A 16 -17.39 -6.36 12.56
CA PRO A 16 -15.97 -6.19 12.27
C PRO A 16 -15.70 -6.49 10.78
N VAL A 17 -14.88 -5.66 10.14
CA VAL A 17 -14.50 -5.80 8.73
C VAL A 17 -13.00 -6.04 8.65
N ILE A 18 -12.61 -7.12 7.96
CA ILE A 18 -11.21 -7.43 7.66
C ILE A 18 -10.87 -6.88 6.28
N ASN A 19 -9.79 -6.11 6.18
CA ASN A 19 -9.27 -5.55 4.94
C ASN A 19 -7.94 -6.21 4.50
N LEU A 20 -7.15 -6.71 5.46
CA LEU A 20 -5.88 -7.39 5.21
C LEU A 20 -5.67 -8.50 6.23
N VAL A 21 -5.11 -9.61 5.77
CA VAL A 21 -4.48 -10.64 6.60
C VAL A 21 -3.09 -10.90 6.00
N ALA A 22 -2.05 -10.70 6.79
CA ALA A 22 -0.68 -10.79 6.31
C ALA A 22 0.29 -11.27 7.40
N ASN A 23 1.42 -11.85 7.02
CA ASN A 23 2.50 -12.15 7.95
C ASN A 23 2.96 -10.86 8.65
N ALA A 24 2.98 -10.84 9.98
CA ALA A 24 3.27 -9.63 10.78
C ALA A 24 4.74 -9.18 10.72
N ALA A 25 5.66 -10.09 10.39
CA ALA A 25 7.07 -9.78 10.20
C ALA A 25 7.36 -9.18 8.81
N GLY A 26 6.37 -8.98 7.94
CA GLY A 26 6.64 -8.44 6.61
C GLY A 26 5.46 -7.85 5.84
N GLU A 27 4.26 -7.90 6.38
CA GLU A 27 3.01 -7.55 5.69
C GLU A 27 2.79 -8.30 4.36
N ASN A 28 3.44 -9.46 4.19
CA ASN A 28 3.22 -10.34 3.04
C ASN A 28 1.84 -11.03 3.18
N PRO A 29 0.93 -10.95 2.18
CA PRO A 29 -0.41 -11.55 2.24
C PRO A 29 -0.42 -13.07 2.08
N VAL A 30 0.59 -13.75 2.64
CA VAL A 30 0.72 -15.20 2.73
C VAL A 30 1.06 -15.56 4.16
N ILE A 31 0.33 -16.52 4.74
CA ILE A 31 0.51 -16.98 6.11
C ILE A 31 0.95 -18.44 6.16
N ALA A 32 1.52 -18.88 7.28
CA ALA A 32 1.93 -20.27 7.51
C ALA A 32 1.55 -20.72 8.93
N PRO A 33 1.63 -22.01 9.26
CA PRO A 33 1.45 -22.50 10.62
C PRO A 33 2.47 -21.88 11.60
N ASN A 34 2.06 -21.68 12.85
CA ASN A 34 2.90 -21.09 13.91
C ASN A 34 3.67 -19.81 13.48
N THR A 35 3.00 -18.94 12.72
CA THR A 35 3.53 -17.68 12.18
C THR A 35 2.76 -16.50 12.76
N PHE A 36 3.44 -15.38 13.00
CA PHE A 36 2.74 -14.18 13.45
C PHE A 36 2.04 -13.52 12.26
N VAL A 37 0.78 -13.16 12.47
CA VAL A 37 -0.09 -12.60 11.45
C VAL A 37 -0.73 -11.34 11.98
N GLU A 38 -0.70 -10.29 11.18
CA GLU A 38 -1.49 -9.08 11.41
C GLU A 38 -2.78 -9.13 10.59
N ILE A 39 -3.83 -8.59 11.19
CA ILE A 39 -5.16 -8.49 10.61
C ILE A 39 -5.57 -7.03 10.71
N LYS A 40 -5.64 -6.32 9.58
CA LYS A 40 -6.03 -4.90 9.53
C LYS A 40 -7.48 -4.76 9.06
N GLY A 41 -8.18 -3.76 9.58
CA GLY A 41 -9.61 -3.63 9.34
C GLY A 41 -10.28 -2.48 10.08
N SER A 42 -11.58 -2.61 10.32
CA SER A 42 -12.35 -1.70 11.16
C SER A 42 -13.28 -2.45 12.11
N GLY A 43 -13.50 -1.88 13.30
CA GLY A 43 -14.34 -2.50 14.33
C GLY A 43 -13.75 -3.78 14.93
N LEU A 44 -12.45 -3.99 14.82
CA LEU A 44 -11.78 -5.23 15.24
C LEU A 44 -11.74 -5.42 16.76
N ALA A 45 -11.66 -4.31 17.51
CA ALA A 45 -11.85 -4.23 18.96
C ALA A 45 -12.81 -3.08 19.31
N LYS A 46 -13.17 -2.93 20.59
CA LYS A 46 -14.00 -1.81 21.05
C LYS A 46 -13.28 -0.47 20.81
N PRO A 47 -13.99 0.62 20.50
CA PRO A 47 -13.35 1.93 20.38
C PRO A 47 -12.56 2.30 21.64
N GLY A 48 -11.29 2.69 21.46
CA GLY A 48 -10.37 3.02 22.57
C GLY A 48 -9.71 1.82 23.26
N ASP A 49 -10.05 0.59 22.88
CA ASP A 49 -9.45 -0.62 23.42
C ASP A 49 -8.24 -1.03 22.58
N SER A 50 -7.04 -0.87 23.11
CA SER A 50 -5.80 -1.27 22.45
C SER A 50 -4.78 -1.74 23.46
N ARG A 51 -4.32 -2.98 23.34
CA ARG A 51 -3.30 -3.54 24.23
C ARG A 51 -2.61 -4.77 23.65
N THR A 52 -1.45 -5.06 24.22
CA THR A 52 -0.72 -6.32 24.05
C THR A 52 -1.01 -7.26 25.23
N TRP A 53 -0.36 -8.41 25.25
CA TRP A 53 -0.34 -9.36 26.36
C TRP A 53 0.03 -8.71 27.69
N ALA A 54 -0.66 -9.15 28.75
CA ALA A 54 -0.27 -9.00 30.14
C ALA A 54 0.01 -10.39 30.74
N ALA A 55 0.80 -10.44 31.83
CA ALA A 55 1.14 -11.70 32.48
C ALA A 55 -0.09 -12.54 32.88
N ALA A 56 -1.22 -11.89 33.22
CA ALA A 56 -2.46 -12.54 33.60
C ALA A 56 -3.20 -13.21 32.42
N ASP A 57 -2.88 -12.86 31.16
CA ASP A 57 -3.50 -13.49 30.00
C ASP A 57 -2.97 -14.92 29.78
N PHE A 58 -1.80 -15.25 30.33
CA PHE A 58 -1.19 -16.59 30.25
C PHE A 58 -1.70 -17.47 31.38
N VAL A 59 -2.44 -18.52 31.02
CA VAL A 59 -3.02 -19.46 31.98
C VAL A 59 -2.42 -20.83 31.75
N ASN A 60 -1.84 -21.44 32.80
CA ASN A 60 -1.19 -22.76 32.73
C ASN A 60 -0.11 -22.85 31.64
N SER A 61 0.70 -21.80 31.48
CA SER A 61 1.73 -21.69 30.44
C SER A 61 1.20 -21.84 29.01
N GLN A 62 -0.03 -21.36 28.79
CA GLN A 62 -0.66 -21.30 27.48
C GLN A 62 -0.80 -19.86 26.99
N LEU A 63 -0.55 -19.67 25.69
CA LEU A 63 -0.83 -18.46 24.96
C LEU A 63 -2.34 -18.18 24.96
N PRO A 64 -2.77 -16.92 25.16
CA PRO A 64 -4.20 -16.59 25.18
C PRO A 64 -4.83 -16.68 23.79
N THR A 65 -6.01 -17.30 23.70
CA THR A 65 -6.81 -17.34 22.47
C THR A 65 -7.71 -16.12 22.28
N GLN A 66 -7.73 -15.22 23.27
CA GLN A 66 -8.51 -13.98 23.23
C GLN A 66 -7.90 -12.92 24.13
N LEU A 67 -8.13 -11.66 23.80
CA LEU A 67 -7.91 -10.50 24.68
C LEU A 67 -9.20 -9.69 24.71
N ASP A 68 -9.71 -9.36 25.89
CA ASP A 68 -10.88 -8.48 26.11
C ASP A 68 -12.13 -8.85 25.28
N GLY A 69 -12.32 -10.15 25.08
CA GLY A 69 -13.43 -10.73 24.31
C GLY A 69 -13.23 -10.70 22.79
N VAL A 70 -12.07 -10.24 22.31
CA VAL A 70 -11.62 -10.34 20.91
C VAL A 70 -10.90 -11.66 20.70
N SER A 71 -11.35 -12.45 19.74
CA SER A 71 -10.75 -13.73 19.35
C SER A 71 -10.72 -13.89 17.83
N VAL A 72 -9.83 -14.76 17.34
CA VAL A 72 -9.69 -15.02 15.90
C VAL A 72 -9.71 -16.53 15.64
N LEU A 73 -10.47 -16.92 14.62
CA LEU A 73 -10.42 -18.26 14.06
C LEU A 73 -9.62 -18.25 12.76
N VAL A 74 -8.67 -19.17 12.63
CA VAL A 74 -7.94 -19.48 11.39
C VAL A 74 -8.32 -20.89 10.98
N ASN A 75 -9.00 -21.01 9.84
CA ASN A 75 -9.55 -22.25 9.32
C ASN A 75 -10.40 -23.03 10.35
N GLY A 76 -11.20 -22.30 11.14
CA GLY A 76 -12.06 -22.85 12.19
C GLY A 76 -11.36 -23.18 13.51
N LYS A 77 -10.04 -22.96 13.63
CA LYS A 77 -9.27 -23.18 14.87
C LYS A 77 -8.92 -21.86 15.54
N SER A 78 -8.94 -21.82 16.87
CA SER A 78 -8.52 -20.63 17.61
C SER A 78 -7.04 -20.31 17.35
N ALA A 79 -6.78 -19.07 16.97
CA ALA A 79 -5.44 -18.50 16.99
C ALA A 79 -5.14 -17.87 18.35
N TYR A 80 -3.87 -17.53 18.59
CA TYR A 80 -3.43 -16.94 19.85
C TYR A 80 -3.26 -15.43 19.68
N VAL A 81 -4.09 -14.64 20.34
CA VAL A 81 -4.18 -13.19 20.13
C VAL A 81 -3.13 -12.49 20.96
N CYS A 82 -2.18 -11.79 20.32
CA CYS A 82 -1.08 -11.07 20.99
C CYS A 82 -1.22 -9.56 21.04
N TYR A 83 -2.02 -8.98 20.15
CA TYR A 83 -2.31 -7.55 20.17
C TYR A 83 -3.71 -7.29 19.64
N ILE A 84 -4.42 -6.33 20.24
CA ILE A 84 -5.71 -5.84 19.77
C ILE A 84 -5.72 -4.31 19.66
N SER A 85 -6.49 -3.81 18.71
CA SER A 85 -6.90 -2.41 18.55
C SER A 85 -8.15 -2.34 17.67
N PRO A 86 -8.84 -1.18 17.56
CA PRO A 86 -10.01 -1.07 16.68
C PRO A 86 -9.72 -1.31 15.19
N VAL A 87 -8.44 -1.21 14.78
CA VAL A 87 -8.02 -1.26 13.37
C VAL A 87 -7.01 -2.37 13.05
N GLN A 88 -6.45 -3.03 14.06
CA GLN A 88 -5.45 -4.09 13.90
C GLN A 88 -5.52 -5.13 15.03
N ILE A 89 -5.40 -6.40 14.68
CA ILE A 89 -5.16 -7.52 15.60
C ILE A 89 -3.89 -8.25 15.15
N ASN A 90 -3.02 -8.63 16.09
CA ASN A 90 -1.94 -9.56 15.80
C ASN A 90 -2.21 -10.90 16.48
N ILE A 91 -1.94 -11.98 15.77
CA ILE A 91 -2.10 -13.34 16.25
C ILE A 91 -0.84 -14.17 15.98
N LEU A 92 -0.67 -15.25 16.74
CA LEU A 92 0.10 -16.41 16.31
C LEU A 92 -0.90 -17.45 15.77
N THR A 93 -0.73 -17.86 14.52
CA THR A 93 -1.59 -18.91 13.92
C THR A 93 -1.41 -20.24 14.66
N PRO A 94 -2.43 -21.10 14.73
CA PRO A 94 -2.26 -22.46 15.26
C PRO A 94 -1.18 -23.24 14.49
N PRO A 95 -0.50 -24.21 15.13
CA PRO A 95 0.57 -24.98 14.50
C PRO A 95 0.07 -26.06 13.54
N ASP A 96 -1.25 -26.25 13.46
CA ASP A 96 -1.88 -27.19 12.54
C ASP A 96 -1.51 -26.89 11.08
N VAL A 97 -1.45 -27.94 10.26
CA VAL A 97 -1.12 -27.78 8.84
C VAL A 97 -2.16 -26.89 8.16
N LEU A 98 -1.68 -25.78 7.61
CA LEU A 98 -2.44 -24.85 6.78
C LEU A 98 -1.88 -24.91 5.35
N SER A 99 -2.76 -25.06 4.35
CA SER A 99 -2.36 -25.05 2.94
C SER A 99 -3.50 -24.58 2.05
N GLY A 100 -3.16 -23.89 0.95
CA GLY A 100 -4.15 -23.34 0.03
C GLY A 100 -4.88 -22.13 0.62
N VAL A 101 -6.11 -21.91 0.19
CA VAL A 101 -6.91 -20.78 0.68
C VAL A 101 -7.54 -21.15 2.03
N VAL A 102 -7.23 -20.38 3.07
CA VAL A 102 -7.77 -20.55 4.43
C VAL A 102 -8.67 -19.38 4.82
N GLN A 103 -9.62 -19.63 5.71
CA GLN A 103 -10.58 -18.63 6.17
C GLN A 103 -10.16 -18.03 7.52
N VAL A 104 -10.13 -16.72 7.62
CA VAL A 104 -9.90 -15.98 8.87
C VAL A 104 -11.17 -15.26 9.28
N GLN A 105 -11.56 -15.41 10.54
CA GLN A 105 -12.73 -14.74 11.10
C GLN A 105 -12.39 -14.10 12.45
N VAL A 106 -12.68 -12.81 12.58
CA VAL A 106 -12.56 -12.08 13.84
C VAL A 106 -13.89 -12.13 14.58
N ASN A 107 -13.85 -12.34 15.89
CA ASN A 107 -14.97 -12.18 16.79
C ASN A 107 -14.65 -11.08 17.79
N ASN A 108 -15.43 -10.00 17.80
CA ASN A 108 -15.34 -8.94 18.78
C ASN A 108 -16.56 -9.02 19.71
N ASN A 109 -16.38 -9.64 20.88
CA ASN A 109 -17.40 -9.73 21.94
C ASN A 109 -18.75 -10.30 21.43
N GLY A 110 -18.71 -11.32 20.56
CA GLY A 110 -19.89 -11.98 19.98
C GLY A 110 -20.27 -11.48 18.59
N ASN A 111 -19.74 -10.34 18.14
CA ASN A 111 -19.94 -9.83 16.79
C ASN A 111 -18.85 -10.38 15.86
N LYS A 112 -19.23 -11.24 14.91
CA LYS A 112 -18.29 -11.93 14.02
C LYS A 112 -18.15 -11.22 12.67
N SER A 113 -16.93 -11.09 12.16
CA SER A 113 -16.69 -10.66 10.78
C SER A 113 -17.22 -11.67 9.76
N THR A 114 -17.37 -11.25 8.51
CA THR A 114 -17.38 -12.20 7.39
C THR A 114 -16.04 -12.96 7.35
N ALA A 115 -16.03 -14.17 6.79
CA ALA A 115 -14.81 -14.91 6.60
C ALA A 115 -13.94 -14.24 5.52
N PHE A 116 -12.68 -13.96 5.86
CA PHE A 116 -11.69 -13.41 4.94
C PHE A 116 -10.81 -14.54 4.40
N SER A 117 -10.66 -14.62 3.09
CA SER A 117 -9.83 -15.64 2.43
C SER A 117 -8.38 -15.14 2.30
N VAL A 118 -7.42 -15.93 2.79
CA VAL A 118 -5.99 -15.66 2.67
C VAL A 118 -5.25 -16.90 2.19
N GLN A 119 -4.19 -16.71 1.42
CA GLN A 119 -3.35 -17.84 0.98
C GLN A 119 -2.48 -18.31 2.13
N SER A 120 -2.42 -19.62 2.35
CA SER A 120 -1.50 -20.26 3.27
C SER A 120 -0.57 -21.24 2.59
N ARG A 121 0.66 -21.32 3.11
CA ARG A 121 1.73 -22.22 2.67
C ARG A 121 2.32 -22.95 3.88
N ALA A 122 3.09 -24.00 3.61
CA ALA A 122 3.84 -24.72 4.63
C ALA A 122 4.91 -23.85 5.33
N VAL A 123 5.49 -22.90 4.58
CA VAL A 123 6.42 -21.88 5.08
C VAL A 123 6.05 -20.53 4.48
N ALA A 124 6.22 -19.47 5.25
CA ALA A 124 6.08 -18.08 4.83
C ALA A 124 7.16 -17.23 5.54
N PRO A 125 8.46 -17.41 5.18
CA PRO A 125 9.55 -16.77 5.88
C PRO A 125 9.45 -15.24 5.84
N SER A 126 9.62 -14.61 6.99
CA SER A 126 9.73 -13.14 7.12
C SER A 126 10.68 -12.78 8.26
N PHE A 127 11.36 -11.64 8.16
CA PHE A 127 12.22 -11.12 9.23
C PHE A 127 11.43 -10.16 10.11
N PHE A 128 11.48 -10.31 11.42
CA PHE A 128 10.97 -9.22 12.28
C PHE A 128 11.78 -7.96 12.01
N LEU A 129 11.12 -6.81 11.94
CA LEU A 129 11.75 -5.51 11.70
C LEU A 129 11.60 -4.60 12.92
N TYR A 130 12.55 -3.71 13.14
CA TYR A 130 12.40 -2.63 14.12
C TYR A 130 11.47 -1.54 13.59
N GLY A 131 10.41 -1.23 14.34
CA GLY A 131 9.44 -0.19 13.97
C GLY A 131 8.76 -0.47 12.63
N ALA A 132 8.69 0.53 11.75
CA ALA A 132 8.18 0.38 10.39
C ALA A 132 9.21 -0.22 9.40
N GLY A 133 10.32 -0.76 9.90
CA GLY A 133 11.46 -1.19 9.08
C GLY A 133 12.34 -0.03 8.62
N PRO A 134 13.31 -0.29 7.72
CA PRO A 134 13.55 -1.57 7.05
C PRO A 134 14.55 -2.50 7.78
N TYR A 135 15.05 -2.11 8.96
CA TYR A 135 16.10 -2.89 9.65
C TYR A 135 15.54 -4.11 10.34
N ILE A 136 16.22 -5.24 10.13
CA ILE A 136 15.91 -6.51 10.82
C ILE A 136 16.09 -6.32 12.32
N ALA A 137 15.17 -6.87 13.11
CA ALA A 137 15.35 -7.10 14.53
C ALA A 137 16.53 -8.06 14.71
N ALA A 138 17.69 -7.48 15.00
CA ALA A 138 18.97 -8.17 15.00
C ALA A 138 19.84 -7.71 16.16
N GLN A 139 20.73 -8.60 16.60
CA GLN A 139 21.63 -8.36 17.72
C GLN A 139 23.04 -8.85 17.43
N HIS A 140 24.03 -8.25 18.08
CA HIS A 140 25.38 -8.82 18.15
C HIS A 140 25.34 -10.09 19.01
N SER A 141 25.86 -11.22 18.52
CA SER A 141 25.74 -12.49 19.28
C SER A 141 26.59 -12.52 20.56
N ALA A 142 27.57 -11.62 20.68
CA ALA A 142 28.49 -11.60 21.81
C ALA A 142 27.88 -11.00 23.08
N ASP A 143 26.99 -10.02 22.94
CA ASP A 143 26.46 -9.24 24.06
C ASP A 143 24.96 -8.92 23.97
N TYR A 144 24.27 -9.40 22.92
CA TYR A 144 22.86 -9.15 22.65
C TYR A 144 22.49 -7.67 22.47
N SER A 145 23.48 -6.80 22.23
CA SER A 145 23.24 -5.39 21.93
C SER A 145 22.58 -5.24 20.56
N ILE A 146 21.85 -4.13 20.38
CA ILE A 146 21.04 -3.91 19.17
C ILE A 146 21.96 -3.68 17.96
N LEU A 147 21.71 -4.41 16.89
CA LEU A 147 22.41 -4.26 15.63
C LEU A 147 21.62 -3.35 14.70
N GLY A 148 22.25 -2.29 14.21
CA GLY A 148 21.68 -1.38 13.22
C GLY A 148 22.54 -0.13 13.02
N PRO A 149 22.14 0.80 12.15
CA PRO A 149 22.86 2.05 12.04
C PRO A 149 22.71 2.84 13.36
N SER A 150 23.67 3.69 13.69
CA SER A 150 23.61 4.50 14.91
C SER A 150 22.42 5.46 14.95
N SER A 151 21.81 5.76 13.80
CA SER A 151 20.59 6.56 13.70
C SER A 151 19.31 5.80 14.05
N LEU A 152 19.33 4.46 14.07
CA LEU A 152 18.15 3.65 14.39
C LEU A 152 17.74 3.84 15.85
N TYR A 153 18.67 3.60 16.77
CA TYR A 153 18.54 3.91 18.19
C TYR A 153 19.81 4.63 18.68
N PRO A 154 19.80 5.98 18.70
CA PRO A 154 20.97 6.77 19.08
C PRO A 154 21.60 6.34 20.41
N GLY A 155 22.87 5.94 20.37
CA GLY A 155 23.63 5.49 21.53
C GLY A 155 23.30 4.07 22.00
N GLN A 156 22.50 3.30 21.26
CA GLN A 156 22.12 1.93 21.60
C GLN A 156 22.38 0.94 20.45
N SER A 157 22.19 1.36 19.19
CA SER A 157 22.44 0.50 18.02
C SER A 157 23.82 0.72 17.40
N THR A 158 24.48 -0.37 17.03
CA THR A 158 25.78 -0.35 16.33
C THR A 158 25.78 -1.20 15.06
N PRO A 159 26.52 -0.80 14.00
CA PRO A 159 26.66 -1.63 12.81
C PRO A 159 27.41 -2.92 13.08
N ALA A 160 27.11 -3.93 12.27
CA ALA A 160 27.81 -5.20 12.31
C ALA A 160 29.25 -5.09 11.79
N LYS A 161 30.14 -6.01 12.17
CA LYS A 161 31.51 -6.13 11.64
C LYS A 161 31.63 -7.38 10.75
N PRO A 162 32.39 -7.32 9.64
CA PRO A 162 32.70 -8.51 8.87
C PRO A 162 33.31 -9.61 9.74
N GLY A 163 32.86 -10.85 9.51
CA GLY A 163 33.31 -12.04 10.25
C GLY A 163 32.67 -12.25 11.62
N GLU A 164 31.92 -11.28 12.16
CA GLU A 164 31.21 -11.50 13.42
C GLU A 164 29.97 -12.38 13.22
N VAL A 165 29.54 -13.03 14.29
CA VAL A 165 28.26 -13.74 14.33
C VAL A 165 27.18 -12.77 14.81
N VAL A 166 26.10 -12.68 14.04
CA VAL A 166 24.93 -11.85 14.37
C VAL A 166 23.71 -12.74 14.57
N ILE A 167 22.77 -12.27 15.36
CA ILE A 167 21.49 -12.92 15.61
C ILE A 167 20.43 -12.21 14.76
N LEU A 168 19.70 -12.94 13.93
CA LEU A 168 18.56 -12.45 13.16
C LEU A 168 17.27 -13.12 13.66
N TYR A 169 16.20 -12.35 13.85
CA TYR A 169 14.89 -12.86 14.23
C TYR A 169 13.93 -12.95 13.05
N ALA A 170 13.27 -14.09 12.91
CA ALA A 170 12.37 -14.39 11.81
C ALA A 170 11.15 -15.20 12.30
N ASP A 171 10.17 -15.40 11.42
CA ASP A 171 9.08 -16.35 11.61
C ASP A 171 8.78 -17.16 10.34
N GLY A 172 7.79 -18.05 10.42
CA GLY A 172 7.27 -18.75 9.23
C GLY A 172 8.21 -19.75 8.58
N LEU A 173 9.24 -20.22 9.29
CA LEU A 173 10.20 -21.22 8.80
C LEU A 173 9.71 -22.67 8.93
N GLY A 174 8.46 -22.89 9.33
CA GLY A 174 7.82 -24.20 9.33
C GLY A 174 8.24 -25.12 10.50
N PRO A 175 8.05 -26.44 10.36
CA PRO A 175 8.33 -27.40 11.43
C PRO A 175 9.81 -27.50 11.83
N THR A 176 10.06 -27.76 13.10
CA THR A 176 11.40 -27.99 13.66
C THR A 176 11.58 -29.42 14.16
N SER A 177 12.77 -29.74 14.69
CA SER A 177 13.09 -31.02 15.32
C SER A 177 12.21 -31.40 16.50
N VAL A 178 11.53 -30.42 17.13
CA VAL A 178 10.61 -30.63 18.24
C VAL A 178 9.23 -30.16 17.79
N PRO A 179 8.22 -31.03 17.67
CA PRO A 179 6.88 -30.62 17.25
C PRO A 179 6.29 -29.54 18.18
N VAL A 180 5.71 -28.50 17.58
CA VAL A 180 5.06 -27.42 18.33
C VAL A 180 3.78 -27.95 18.97
N VAL A 181 3.68 -27.81 20.30
CA VAL A 181 2.45 -28.06 21.05
C VAL A 181 1.56 -26.83 20.95
N ALA A 182 0.33 -27.03 20.44
CA ALA A 182 -0.64 -25.96 20.29
C ALA A 182 -0.87 -25.21 21.61
N GLY A 183 -0.66 -23.90 21.56
CA GLY A 183 -0.89 -22.98 22.68
C GLY A 183 0.24 -22.92 23.68
N SER A 184 1.27 -23.76 23.61
CA SER A 184 2.40 -23.66 24.52
C SER A 184 3.17 -22.36 24.31
N GLU A 185 3.41 -21.63 25.41
CA GLU A 185 4.27 -20.44 25.39
C GLU A 185 5.75 -20.77 25.20
N ALA A 186 6.16 -21.99 25.58
CA ALA A 186 7.52 -22.48 25.45
C ALA A 186 7.63 -23.36 24.20
N GLN A 187 8.29 -22.82 23.17
CA GLN A 187 8.54 -23.53 21.92
C GLN A 187 10.03 -23.58 21.62
N SER A 188 10.50 -24.71 21.10
CA SER A 188 11.91 -24.91 20.77
C SER A 188 12.08 -25.85 19.58
N GLY A 189 13.32 -26.01 19.11
CA GLY A 189 13.70 -27.00 18.10
C GLY A 189 14.56 -26.39 17.01
N THR A 190 15.31 -27.22 16.30
CA THR A 190 16.24 -26.79 15.25
C THR A 190 15.67 -27.05 13.85
N LEU A 191 16.15 -26.29 12.87
CA LEU A 191 15.89 -26.53 11.45
C LEU A 191 16.99 -27.40 10.85
N SER A 192 16.60 -28.37 10.03
CA SER A 192 17.52 -29.20 9.23
C SER A 192 16.88 -29.51 7.87
N PRO A 193 17.43 -29.01 6.75
CA PRO A 193 18.65 -28.20 6.65
C PRO A 193 18.48 -26.80 7.27
N VAL A 194 19.58 -26.07 7.47
CA VAL A 194 19.51 -24.63 7.83
C VAL A 194 19.12 -23.79 6.60
N PRO A 195 18.45 -22.63 6.78
CA PRO A 195 18.17 -21.70 5.68
C PRO A 195 19.42 -21.17 4.99
N ALA A 196 19.30 -20.83 3.71
CA ALA A 196 20.32 -20.08 3.00
C ALA A 196 20.11 -18.57 3.23
N VAL A 197 21.16 -17.86 3.63
CA VAL A 197 21.11 -16.41 3.88
C VAL A 197 22.15 -15.70 3.02
N THR A 198 21.79 -14.55 2.45
CA THR A 198 22.74 -13.64 1.81
C THR A 198 22.70 -12.28 2.49
N ILE A 199 23.86 -11.64 2.63
CA ILE A 199 24.00 -10.26 3.15
C ILE A 199 24.69 -9.44 2.06
N GLY A 200 24.02 -8.41 1.54
CA GLY A 200 24.57 -7.60 0.44
C GLY A 200 24.76 -8.39 -0.86
N GLY A 201 23.97 -9.46 -1.07
CA GLY A 201 24.13 -10.40 -2.17
C GLY A 201 25.25 -11.44 -1.99
N LEU A 202 26.03 -11.35 -0.92
CA LEU A 202 27.08 -12.33 -0.61
C LEU A 202 26.51 -13.48 0.23
N PRO A 203 26.81 -14.75 -0.08
CA PRO A 203 26.42 -15.88 0.75
C PRO A 203 26.97 -15.75 2.18
N ALA A 204 26.10 -15.88 3.17
CA ALA A 204 26.44 -15.84 4.59
C ALA A 204 26.34 -17.24 5.20
N THR A 205 27.26 -17.57 6.11
CA THR A 205 27.26 -18.89 6.78
C THR A 205 26.25 -18.87 7.93
N VAL A 206 25.28 -19.76 7.91
CA VAL A 206 24.32 -19.95 9.00
C VAL A 206 24.83 -21.03 9.95
N GLN A 207 25.20 -20.64 11.17
CA GLN A 207 25.73 -21.54 12.20
C GLN A 207 24.63 -22.20 13.03
N PHE A 208 23.50 -21.52 13.17
CA PHE A 208 22.33 -22.01 13.90
C PHE A 208 21.06 -21.45 13.26
N ALA A 209 20.01 -22.25 13.21
CA ALA A 209 18.66 -21.81 12.90
C ALA A 209 17.65 -22.68 13.66
N GLY A 210 16.74 -22.06 14.40
CA GLY A 210 15.77 -22.79 15.20
C GLY A 210 14.71 -21.89 15.85
N LEU A 211 13.64 -22.53 16.31
CA LEU A 211 12.58 -21.91 17.09
C LEU A 211 13.09 -21.72 18.53
N THR A 212 12.99 -20.51 19.06
CA THR A 212 13.49 -20.15 20.41
C THR A 212 12.42 -19.53 21.31
N GLY A 213 11.23 -19.28 20.77
CA GLY A 213 10.06 -18.83 21.50
C GLY A 213 8.80 -19.06 20.67
N ALA A 214 7.63 -18.71 21.21
CA ALA A 214 6.36 -18.85 20.51
C ALA A 214 6.38 -18.17 19.14
N GLY A 215 6.38 -18.95 18.05
CA GLY A 215 6.48 -18.45 16.67
C GLY A 215 7.80 -17.75 16.29
N LEU A 216 8.76 -17.62 17.22
CA LEU A 216 9.97 -16.84 17.04
C LEU A 216 11.15 -17.74 16.66
N PHE A 217 11.70 -17.53 15.47
CA PHE A 217 12.92 -18.17 15.02
C PHE A 217 14.13 -17.26 15.22
N GLN A 218 15.24 -17.87 15.61
CA GLN A 218 16.55 -17.25 15.69
C GLN A 218 17.48 -17.88 14.67
N LEU A 219 18.26 -17.05 13.99
CA LEU A 219 19.37 -17.47 13.15
C LEU A 219 20.67 -16.83 13.62
N ASN A 220 21.72 -17.64 13.79
CA ASN A 220 23.07 -17.14 14.02
C ASN A 220 23.82 -17.16 12.68
N VAL A 221 24.15 -15.98 12.16
CA VAL A 221 24.67 -15.80 10.81
C VAL A 221 26.03 -15.11 10.89
N VAL A 222 27.03 -15.62 10.18
CA VAL A 222 28.33 -14.97 10.03
C VAL A 222 28.22 -13.88 8.97
N VAL A 223 28.56 -12.64 9.31
CA VAL A 223 28.65 -11.55 8.33
C VAL A 223 29.80 -11.85 7.35
N PRO A 224 29.58 -11.87 6.02
CA PRO A 224 30.65 -12.11 5.05
C PRO A 224 31.83 -11.16 5.22
N GLN A 225 33.05 -11.65 5.01
CA GLN A 225 34.28 -10.83 5.14
C GLN A 225 34.30 -9.64 4.18
N ASP A 226 33.71 -9.81 3.00
CA ASP A 226 33.67 -8.79 1.94
C ASP A 226 32.39 -7.94 1.96
N ALA A 227 31.58 -8.05 3.01
CA ALA A 227 30.35 -7.27 3.14
C ALA A 227 30.66 -5.75 3.09
N PRO A 228 30.02 -4.99 2.19
CA PRO A 228 30.27 -3.56 2.09
C PRO A 228 29.77 -2.81 3.32
N SER A 229 30.43 -1.70 3.62
CA SER A 229 29.93 -0.74 4.59
C SER A 229 28.54 -0.22 4.20
N GLY A 230 27.72 0.13 5.18
CA GLY A 230 26.38 0.66 5.02
C GLY A 230 25.28 -0.40 5.10
N ASP A 231 24.09 -0.03 4.61
CA ASP A 231 22.92 -0.91 4.68
C ASP A 231 22.96 -1.97 3.59
N ASN A 232 22.97 -3.24 4.03
CA ASN A 232 23.00 -4.41 3.19
C ASN A 232 21.63 -5.08 3.17
N VAL A 233 21.12 -5.39 1.97
CA VAL A 233 19.91 -6.21 1.84
C VAL A 233 20.22 -7.63 2.32
N VAL A 234 19.36 -8.14 3.20
CA VAL A 234 19.42 -9.51 3.68
C VAL A 234 18.25 -10.29 3.13
N ALA A 235 18.55 -11.40 2.47
CA ALA A 235 17.56 -12.34 1.96
C ALA A 235 17.78 -13.71 2.61
N LEU A 236 16.69 -14.32 3.05
CA LEU A 236 16.67 -15.69 3.54
C LEU A 236 15.82 -16.54 2.61
N THR A 237 16.34 -17.72 2.26
CA THR A 237 15.66 -18.73 1.46
C THR A 237 15.51 -20.02 2.25
N TYR A 238 14.29 -20.53 2.38
CA TYR A 238 13.99 -21.79 3.04
C TYR A 238 12.86 -22.53 2.37
N ALA A 239 13.03 -23.84 2.16
CA ALA A 239 12.07 -24.72 1.47
C ALA A 239 11.53 -24.13 0.15
N GLY A 240 12.42 -23.50 -0.64
CA GLY A 240 12.08 -22.88 -1.93
C GLY A 240 11.26 -21.59 -1.84
N THR A 241 11.13 -20.99 -0.65
CA THR A 241 10.47 -19.70 -0.42
C THR A 241 11.46 -18.68 0.14
N HIS A 242 11.30 -17.41 -0.22
CA HIS A 242 12.17 -16.31 0.18
C HIS A 242 11.46 -15.36 1.15
N THR A 243 12.23 -14.64 1.96
CA THR A 243 11.72 -13.51 2.76
C THR A 243 11.21 -12.40 1.86
N ALA A 244 10.01 -11.90 2.17
CA ALA A 244 9.40 -10.77 1.49
C ALA A 244 8.63 -9.92 2.53
N PRO A 245 9.03 -8.66 2.79
CA PRO A 245 10.14 -7.95 2.18
C PRO A 245 11.51 -8.45 2.65
N ALA A 246 12.52 -8.13 1.86
CA ALA A 246 13.90 -8.23 2.32
C ALA A 246 14.17 -7.16 3.40
N GLY A 247 14.89 -7.54 4.45
CA GLY A 247 15.29 -6.63 5.52
C GLY A 247 16.67 -6.03 5.29
N LEU A 248 17.02 -4.99 6.03
CA LEU A 248 18.37 -4.40 6.02
C LEU A 248 19.16 -4.78 7.27
N LEU A 249 20.46 -4.97 7.07
CA LEU A 249 21.48 -5.08 8.11
C LEU A 249 22.58 -4.06 7.83
N THR A 250 22.88 -3.17 8.77
CA THR A 250 23.98 -2.21 8.59
C THR A 250 25.30 -2.86 8.98
N VAL A 251 26.30 -2.78 8.10
CA VAL A 251 27.64 -3.31 8.31
C VAL A 251 28.65 -2.16 8.28
N GLN A 252 29.67 -2.21 9.13
CA GLN A 252 30.88 -1.39 9.06
C GLN A 252 32.01 -2.26 8.51
N GLY A 253 32.00 -2.41 7.18
CA GLY A 253 32.93 -3.27 6.45
C GLY A 253 34.21 -2.57 6.00
N SER A 254 35.16 -3.36 5.51
CA SER A 254 36.41 -2.87 4.89
C SER A 254 36.17 -2.31 3.48
N THR A 255 35.19 -2.83 2.76
CA THR A 255 34.76 -2.32 1.45
C THR A 255 33.89 -1.08 1.65
N ALA A 256 34.22 0.00 0.96
CA ALA A 256 33.47 1.27 1.07
C ALA A 256 32.01 1.10 0.64
N ALA A 257 31.11 1.78 1.35
CA ALA A 257 29.72 1.90 0.95
C ALA A 257 29.61 2.59 -0.42
N PRO A 258 28.63 2.23 -1.26
CA PRO A 258 28.38 3.00 -2.47
C PRO A 258 27.98 4.44 -2.09
N ALA A 259 28.61 5.44 -2.69
CA ALA A 259 28.25 6.84 -2.47
C ALA A 259 26.87 7.20 -3.06
N ALA A 260 26.35 6.37 -3.98
CA ALA A 260 25.06 6.58 -4.60
C ALA A 260 24.19 5.33 -4.52
N LEU A 261 22.91 5.51 -4.21
CA LEU A 261 21.90 4.47 -4.26
C LEU A 261 20.90 4.76 -5.40
N THR A 262 20.43 3.70 -6.06
CA THR A 262 19.29 3.78 -6.97
C THR A 262 18.22 2.82 -6.51
N PHE A 263 16.98 3.30 -6.51
CA PHE A 263 15.77 2.53 -6.30
C PHE A 263 14.90 2.62 -7.55
N TYR A 264 14.18 1.55 -7.84
CA TYR A 264 13.29 1.44 -8.99
C TYR A 264 11.86 1.27 -8.52
N VAL A 265 10.93 1.91 -9.23
CA VAL A 265 9.49 1.80 -8.97
C VAL A 265 8.82 1.42 -10.29
N SER A 266 7.88 0.47 -10.29
CA SER A 266 7.19 -0.02 -11.47
C SER A 266 5.73 -0.36 -11.16
N PRO A 267 4.76 -0.09 -12.05
CA PRO A 267 3.38 -0.54 -11.83
C PRO A 267 3.21 -2.07 -11.80
N GLN A 268 4.23 -2.82 -12.26
CA GLN A 268 4.32 -4.28 -12.16
C GLN A 268 5.26 -4.74 -11.03
N GLY A 269 5.73 -3.81 -10.20
CA GLY A 269 6.60 -4.09 -9.05
C GLY A 269 5.83 -4.64 -7.86
N SER A 270 6.53 -4.76 -6.73
CA SER A 270 5.97 -5.13 -5.44
C SER A 270 6.61 -4.28 -4.36
N ASP A 271 5.81 -3.72 -3.45
CA ASP A 271 6.32 -3.04 -2.25
C ASP A 271 6.90 -4.03 -1.21
N LEU A 272 6.89 -5.33 -1.52
CA LEU A 272 7.65 -6.35 -0.81
C LEU A 272 9.05 -6.55 -1.42
N PHE A 273 9.41 -5.89 -2.51
CA PHE A 273 10.76 -5.97 -3.06
C PHE A 273 11.69 -4.95 -2.40
N SER A 274 13.00 -5.12 -2.58
CA SER A 274 14.01 -4.18 -2.07
C SER A 274 14.07 -2.87 -2.85
N GLY A 275 13.47 -2.85 -4.05
CA GLY A 275 13.56 -1.74 -4.99
C GLY A 275 14.93 -1.63 -5.67
N ARG A 276 15.88 -2.54 -5.41
CA ARG A 276 17.26 -2.46 -5.92
C ARG A 276 17.43 -2.95 -7.35
N LEU A 277 16.46 -3.70 -7.87
CA LEU A 277 16.49 -4.24 -9.22
C LEU A 277 15.49 -3.50 -10.11
N ALA A 278 15.92 -3.13 -11.32
CA ALA A 278 15.06 -2.43 -12.26
C ALA A 278 13.88 -3.28 -12.75
N SER A 279 14.05 -4.60 -12.75
CA SER A 279 13.07 -5.61 -13.13
C SER A 279 13.08 -6.74 -12.10
N PRO A 280 11.98 -7.49 -11.92
CA PRO A 280 11.97 -8.65 -11.07
C PRO A 280 13.07 -9.66 -11.45
N ASN A 281 13.68 -10.30 -10.45
CA ASN A 281 14.61 -11.41 -10.66
C ASN A 281 13.86 -12.70 -11.09
N ALA A 282 14.61 -13.72 -11.50
CA ALA A 282 14.05 -14.91 -12.15
C ALA A 282 13.05 -15.70 -11.29
N ASP A 283 13.22 -15.70 -9.97
CA ASP A 283 12.33 -16.34 -9.01
C ASP A 283 11.28 -15.38 -8.42
N ASN A 284 11.24 -14.13 -8.90
CA ASN A 284 10.32 -13.07 -8.49
C ASN A 284 10.34 -12.83 -6.96
N SER A 285 11.52 -12.98 -6.34
CA SER A 285 11.77 -12.71 -4.92
C SER A 285 12.21 -11.27 -4.66
N ASP A 286 12.74 -10.57 -5.67
CA ASP A 286 13.16 -9.18 -5.59
C ASP A 286 12.93 -8.44 -6.92
N GLY A 287 12.91 -7.11 -6.90
CA GLY A 287 12.48 -6.28 -8.02
C GLY A 287 12.30 -4.80 -7.66
N PRO A 288 11.59 -4.04 -8.51
CA PRO A 288 11.22 -2.66 -8.24
C PRO A 288 10.06 -2.57 -7.24
N PHE A 289 10.00 -1.50 -6.44
CA PHE A 289 8.82 -1.15 -5.65
C PHE A 289 7.58 -1.00 -6.55
N ALA A 290 6.38 -1.22 -6.00
CA ALA A 290 5.14 -1.01 -6.73
C ALA A 290 4.70 0.46 -6.72
N THR A 291 4.84 1.14 -5.58
CA THR A 291 4.21 2.43 -5.36
C THR A 291 5.20 3.56 -5.09
N PHE A 292 4.79 4.78 -5.49
CA PHE A 292 5.55 6.00 -5.20
C PHE A 292 5.72 6.19 -3.69
N ASP A 293 4.62 6.07 -2.95
CA ASP A 293 4.61 6.42 -1.53
C ASP A 293 5.45 5.44 -0.71
N HIS A 294 5.43 4.15 -1.05
CA HIS A 294 6.34 3.18 -0.44
C HIS A 294 7.80 3.52 -0.73
N ALA A 295 8.17 3.82 -1.98
CA ALA A 295 9.55 4.19 -2.31
C ALA A 295 10.01 5.45 -1.54
N ARG A 296 9.13 6.44 -1.39
CA ARG A 296 9.37 7.64 -0.57
C ARG A 296 9.57 7.29 0.90
N ALA A 297 8.63 6.59 1.51
CA ALA A 297 8.69 6.19 2.91
C ALA A 297 9.91 5.30 3.20
N TYR A 298 10.28 4.41 2.28
CA TYR A 298 11.48 3.59 2.39
C TYR A 298 12.74 4.45 2.48
N VAL A 299 12.89 5.41 1.56
CA VAL A 299 14.04 6.35 1.54
C VAL A 299 14.10 7.23 2.79
N GLN A 300 12.97 7.54 3.44
CA GLN A 300 12.97 8.24 4.72
C GLN A 300 13.71 7.45 5.81
N ASN A 301 13.58 6.12 5.82
CA ASN A 301 14.01 5.25 6.91
C ASN A 301 15.39 4.59 6.73
N ILE A 302 15.97 4.61 5.53
CA ILE A 302 17.34 4.08 5.31
C ILE A 302 18.43 5.01 5.86
N SER A 303 19.61 4.44 6.12
CA SER A 303 20.80 5.18 6.49
C SER A 303 21.26 6.03 5.30
N LYS A 304 21.42 7.32 5.56
CA LYS A 304 21.93 8.30 4.57
C LYS A 304 23.43 8.58 4.76
N SER A 305 24.07 7.91 5.72
CA SER A 305 25.47 8.12 6.05
C SER A 305 26.37 7.73 4.88
N GLY A 306 27.29 8.62 4.50
CA GLY A 306 28.23 8.40 3.39
C GLY A 306 27.62 8.52 1.98
N LEU A 307 26.30 8.74 1.85
CA LEU A 307 25.66 8.93 0.56
C LEU A 307 25.76 10.38 0.08
N ASN A 308 26.02 10.55 -1.21
CA ASN A 308 25.91 11.84 -1.91
C ASN A 308 24.76 11.89 -2.92
N ARG A 309 24.16 10.74 -3.27
CA ARG A 309 23.05 10.67 -4.20
C ARG A 309 22.10 9.50 -3.93
N ILE A 310 20.80 9.76 -3.99
CA ILE A 310 19.75 8.74 -4.06
C ILE A 310 18.89 9.02 -5.27
N ASN A 311 18.80 8.08 -6.19
CA ASN A 311 17.92 8.14 -7.35
C ASN A 311 16.71 7.23 -7.12
N ILE A 312 15.50 7.74 -7.35
CA ILE A 312 14.27 6.96 -7.43
C ILE A 312 13.82 7.01 -8.90
N GLN A 313 13.96 5.89 -9.60
CA GLN A 313 13.68 5.78 -11.03
C GLN A 313 12.34 5.07 -11.28
N PHE A 314 11.40 5.76 -11.91
CA PHE A 314 10.09 5.24 -12.26
C PHE A 314 10.09 4.63 -13.65
N ARG A 315 9.75 3.35 -13.73
CA ARG A 315 9.53 2.64 -15.00
C ARG A 315 8.30 3.18 -15.74
N GLY A 316 8.20 2.92 -17.03
CA GLY A 316 7.09 3.32 -17.87
C GLY A 316 5.79 2.67 -17.43
N GLY A 317 4.69 3.41 -17.53
CA GLY A 317 3.35 2.97 -17.16
C GLY A 317 2.60 4.00 -16.33
N THR A 318 1.37 3.66 -15.94
CA THR A 318 0.49 4.57 -15.20
C THR A 318 0.45 4.18 -13.73
N TYR A 319 0.80 5.13 -12.86
CA TYR A 319 0.72 5.02 -11.41
C TYR A 319 -0.53 5.76 -10.93
N TYR A 320 -1.54 5.00 -10.51
CA TYR A 320 -2.75 5.56 -9.93
C TYR A 320 -2.51 5.90 -8.45
N LEU A 321 -2.55 7.19 -8.13
CA LEU A 321 -2.27 7.69 -6.79
C LEU A 321 -3.56 7.72 -5.97
N PRO A 322 -3.65 6.99 -4.85
CA PRO A 322 -4.85 6.98 -4.01
C PRO A 322 -5.05 8.30 -3.25
N ALA A 323 -4.00 9.11 -3.13
CA ALA A 323 -4.00 10.44 -2.51
C ALA A 323 -2.83 11.27 -3.07
N ALA A 324 -2.81 12.57 -2.74
CA ALA A 324 -1.67 13.42 -3.05
C ALA A 324 -0.40 12.93 -2.33
N ILE A 325 0.73 12.93 -3.03
CA ILE A 325 2.04 12.64 -2.43
C ILE A 325 2.45 13.83 -1.56
N ASN A 326 2.69 13.57 -0.27
CA ASN A 326 3.01 14.61 0.70
C ASN A 326 4.47 14.58 1.14
N PHE A 327 5.32 15.41 0.53
CA PHE A 327 6.71 15.56 0.93
C PHE A 327 6.85 16.34 2.24
N THR A 328 7.67 15.82 3.16
CA THR A 328 7.94 16.41 4.47
C THR A 328 9.45 16.61 4.67
N ARG A 329 9.86 17.16 5.81
CA ARG A 329 11.28 17.26 6.17
C ARG A 329 12.03 15.91 6.17
N ALA A 330 11.32 14.80 6.36
CA ALA A 330 11.92 13.46 6.33
C ALA A 330 12.40 13.06 4.93
N ASP A 331 11.88 13.71 3.89
CA ASP A 331 12.23 13.48 2.49
C ASP A 331 13.40 14.34 2.00
N SER A 332 13.89 15.26 2.84
CA SER A 332 14.96 16.18 2.46
C SER A 332 16.29 15.47 2.29
N GLY A 333 17.01 15.84 1.24
CA GLY A 333 18.44 15.63 1.13
C GLY A 333 19.24 16.57 2.03
N SER A 334 20.52 16.74 1.73
CA SER A 334 21.39 17.74 2.36
C SER A 334 22.19 18.47 1.28
N SER A 335 23.02 19.45 1.66
CA SER A 335 23.96 20.07 0.71
C SER A 335 24.90 19.06 0.05
N ASN A 336 25.15 17.92 0.71
CA ASN A 336 26.03 16.86 0.23
C ASN A 336 25.27 15.66 -0.33
N LEU A 337 23.94 15.60 -0.18
CA LEU A 337 23.10 14.48 -0.59
C LEU A 337 21.93 14.96 -1.45
N ALA A 338 21.96 14.65 -2.73
CA ALA A 338 20.84 14.87 -3.64
C ALA A 338 19.89 13.66 -3.63
N ILE A 339 18.58 13.90 -3.46
CA ILE A 339 17.53 12.88 -3.63
C ILE A 339 16.72 13.25 -4.87
N THR A 340 16.69 12.39 -5.88
CA THR A 340 16.13 12.70 -7.20
C THR A 340 15.08 11.66 -7.59
N TYR A 341 13.85 12.12 -7.80
CA TYR A 341 12.75 11.34 -8.38
C TYR A 341 12.72 11.62 -9.89
N GLN A 342 12.91 10.59 -10.71
CA GLN A 342 13.07 10.74 -12.16
C GLN A 342 12.51 9.54 -12.92
N ASN A 343 12.25 9.68 -14.22
CA ASN A 343 11.91 8.54 -15.06
C ASN A 343 13.13 7.62 -15.24
N TYR A 344 12.86 6.33 -15.46
CA TYR A 344 13.86 5.42 -15.98
C TYR A 344 14.28 5.87 -17.39
N PRO A 345 15.57 5.81 -17.76
CA PRO A 345 16.06 6.34 -19.03
C PRO A 345 15.24 5.85 -20.23
N GLY A 346 14.71 6.78 -21.02
CA GLY A 346 13.92 6.48 -22.22
C GLY A 346 12.46 6.10 -21.98
N GLU A 347 12.01 6.00 -20.73
CA GLU A 347 10.63 5.64 -20.39
C GLU A 347 9.82 6.86 -19.93
N THR A 348 8.49 6.81 -20.05
CA THR A 348 7.58 7.90 -19.66
C THR A 348 6.55 7.40 -18.63
N PRO A 349 6.83 7.54 -17.31
CA PRO A 349 5.86 7.27 -16.27
C PRO A 349 4.75 8.32 -16.25
N VAL A 350 3.51 7.91 -15.98
CA VAL A 350 2.36 8.79 -15.83
C VAL A 350 1.81 8.67 -14.42
N PHE A 351 1.83 9.75 -13.65
CA PHE A 351 1.17 9.82 -12.34
C PHE A 351 -0.27 10.31 -12.52
N SER A 352 -1.25 9.49 -12.15
CA SER A 352 -2.66 9.77 -12.35
C SER A 352 -3.37 9.88 -11.00
N GLY A 353 -4.11 10.98 -10.77
CA GLY A 353 -5.09 11.08 -9.69
C GLY A 353 -6.45 10.44 -10.03
N GLY A 354 -6.56 9.74 -11.17
CA GLY A 354 -7.76 9.02 -11.56
C GLY A 354 -7.84 7.63 -10.92
N VAL A 355 -8.97 6.95 -11.15
CA VAL A 355 -9.16 5.56 -10.76
C VAL A 355 -9.38 4.73 -12.02
N GLN A 356 -8.72 3.58 -12.13
CA GLN A 356 -8.97 2.65 -13.22
C GLN A 356 -10.36 2.03 -13.06
N VAL A 357 -11.16 2.06 -14.12
CA VAL A 357 -12.50 1.44 -14.14
C VAL A 357 -12.44 0.11 -14.91
N PRO A 358 -12.49 -1.05 -14.22
CA PRO A 358 -12.40 -2.36 -14.86
C PRO A 358 -13.76 -2.90 -15.34
N ASN A 359 -13.79 -4.14 -15.82
CA ASN A 359 -14.99 -4.96 -16.03
C ASN A 359 -16.03 -4.41 -17.02
N TRP A 360 -15.56 -3.79 -18.10
CA TRP A 360 -16.44 -3.35 -19.17
C TRP A 360 -17.02 -4.55 -19.95
N THR A 361 -18.34 -4.52 -20.16
CA THR A 361 -19.08 -5.49 -20.98
C THR A 361 -19.75 -4.77 -22.14
N SER A 362 -19.83 -5.44 -23.29
CA SER A 362 -20.53 -4.89 -24.46
C SER A 362 -22.01 -4.72 -24.14
N ALA A 363 -22.57 -3.56 -24.47
CA ALA A 363 -23.99 -3.26 -24.39
C ALA A 363 -24.68 -3.24 -25.77
N GLY A 364 -23.97 -3.66 -26.84
CA GLY A 364 -24.43 -3.55 -28.23
C GLY A 364 -24.27 -2.13 -28.81
N ALA A 365 -24.50 -1.95 -30.11
CA ALA A 365 -24.53 -0.65 -30.81
C ALA A 365 -23.36 0.31 -30.46
N ASN A 366 -22.13 -0.21 -30.37
CA ASN A 366 -20.91 0.54 -29.98
C ASN A 366 -20.91 1.12 -28.56
N ALA A 367 -21.77 0.63 -27.67
CA ALA A 367 -21.80 0.99 -26.27
C ALA A 367 -21.14 -0.08 -25.39
N TRP A 368 -20.48 0.38 -24.33
CA TRP A 368 -19.92 -0.46 -23.28
C TRP A 368 -20.46 0.01 -21.93
N LYS A 369 -20.68 -0.94 -21.03
CA LYS A 369 -21.13 -0.67 -19.67
C LYS A 369 -20.26 -1.37 -18.65
N THR A 370 -20.16 -0.78 -17.47
CA THR A 370 -19.51 -1.38 -16.30
C THR A 370 -20.24 -0.91 -15.05
N THR A 371 -20.06 -1.63 -13.95
CA THR A 371 -20.56 -1.24 -12.64
C THR A 371 -19.42 -0.56 -11.88
N LEU A 372 -19.66 0.68 -11.45
CA LEU A 372 -18.71 1.40 -10.62
C LEU A 372 -18.73 0.86 -9.17
N PRO A 373 -17.58 0.80 -8.47
CA PRO A 373 -17.54 0.54 -7.04
C PRO A 373 -18.45 1.50 -6.26
N ALA A 374 -19.10 1.03 -5.20
CA ALA A 374 -19.96 1.88 -4.37
C ALA A 374 -19.23 3.08 -3.74
N SER A 375 -17.90 3.00 -3.61
CA SER A 375 -17.03 4.07 -3.10
C SER A 375 -16.61 5.11 -4.16
N THR A 376 -17.05 4.96 -5.41
CA THR A 376 -16.64 5.84 -6.52
C THR A 376 -17.12 7.27 -6.26
N GLN A 377 -16.18 8.22 -6.26
CA GLN A 377 -16.48 9.65 -6.17
C GLN A 377 -17.15 10.14 -7.46
N TYR A 378 -17.94 11.21 -7.37
CA TYR A 378 -18.42 11.88 -8.57
C TYR A 378 -17.25 12.32 -9.43
N PHE A 379 -17.31 12.00 -10.73
CA PHE A 379 -16.30 12.38 -11.70
C PHE A 379 -16.96 12.97 -12.93
N GLU A 380 -16.24 13.89 -13.58
CA GLU A 380 -16.72 14.58 -14.79
C GLU A 380 -15.92 14.19 -16.03
N ASN A 381 -14.85 13.44 -15.84
CA ASN A 381 -13.90 13.06 -16.88
C ASN A 381 -13.74 11.55 -16.92
N LEU A 382 -13.85 10.98 -18.13
CA LEU A 382 -13.52 9.60 -18.42
C LEU A 382 -12.41 9.60 -19.48
N PHE A 383 -11.43 8.70 -19.38
CA PHE A 383 -10.37 8.55 -20.36
C PHE A 383 -10.35 7.10 -20.87
N TYR A 384 -10.08 6.92 -22.17
CA TYR A 384 -9.85 5.60 -22.77
C TYR A 384 -8.66 5.70 -23.72
N ASN A 385 -7.64 4.87 -23.48
CA ASN A 385 -6.33 4.87 -24.13
C ASN A 385 -5.68 6.26 -24.16
N GLY A 386 -5.65 6.93 -23.01
CA GLY A 386 -5.08 8.28 -22.85
C GLY A 386 -5.93 9.43 -23.42
N ALA A 387 -6.96 9.13 -24.22
CA ALA A 387 -7.85 10.15 -24.78
C ALA A 387 -9.08 10.39 -23.90
N ARG A 388 -9.35 11.67 -23.59
CA ARG A 388 -10.56 12.10 -22.86
C ARG A 388 -11.81 11.74 -23.66
N ARG A 389 -12.80 11.18 -22.97
CA ARG A 389 -14.14 10.89 -23.49
C ARG A 389 -15.08 12.00 -23.05
N LEU A 390 -15.99 12.35 -23.94
CA LEU A 390 -16.97 13.39 -23.68
C LEU A 390 -18.06 12.83 -22.77
N ARG A 391 -18.35 13.55 -21.68
CA ARG A 391 -19.49 13.29 -20.82
C ARG A 391 -20.77 13.37 -21.68
N PRO A 392 -21.64 12.35 -21.68
CA PRO A 392 -22.92 12.42 -22.38
C PRO A 392 -23.71 13.64 -21.89
N ARG A 393 -24.16 14.48 -22.82
CA ARG A 393 -25.02 15.63 -22.53
C ARG A 393 -26.46 15.27 -22.92
N PRO A 394 -27.46 15.57 -22.08
CA PRO A 394 -28.81 15.05 -22.24
C PRO A 394 -29.42 15.51 -23.55
N GLY A 395 -29.89 14.54 -24.33
CA GLY A 395 -30.78 14.74 -25.45
C GLY A 395 -31.75 13.59 -25.68
N GLY A 396 -32.85 13.57 -24.94
CA GLY A 396 -33.91 12.58 -25.11
C GLY A 396 -33.55 11.16 -24.65
N PRO A 397 -34.40 10.14 -24.93
CA PRO A 397 -34.26 8.80 -24.38
C PRO A 397 -32.94 8.12 -24.79
N LEU A 398 -32.50 7.17 -23.95
CA LEU A 398 -31.25 6.39 -24.08
C LEU A 398 -30.94 6.01 -25.55
N GLY A 399 -29.84 6.55 -26.07
CA GLY A 399 -29.34 6.27 -27.43
C GLY A 399 -29.39 7.44 -28.42
N ALA A 400 -29.99 8.58 -28.05
CA ALA A 400 -29.92 9.82 -28.84
C ALA A 400 -28.80 10.74 -28.32
N PHE A 401 -27.91 11.19 -29.22
CA PHE A 401 -26.81 12.12 -28.91
C PHE A 401 -27.10 13.47 -29.58
N TYR A 402 -26.96 14.57 -28.86
CA TYR A 402 -26.87 15.91 -29.48
C TYR A 402 -25.46 16.15 -30.00
N ARG A 403 -25.35 16.69 -31.21
CA ARG A 403 -24.05 16.96 -31.85
C ARG A 403 -23.63 18.39 -31.57
N ILE A 404 -22.36 18.58 -31.21
CA ILE A 404 -21.74 19.92 -31.27
C ILE A 404 -21.69 20.29 -32.75
N ALA A 405 -22.45 21.31 -33.14
CA ALA A 405 -22.45 21.82 -34.51
C ALA A 405 -21.20 22.65 -34.78
N ALA A 406 -20.76 23.44 -33.80
CA ALA A 406 -19.50 24.18 -33.85
C ALA A 406 -19.03 24.60 -32.45
N THR A 407 -17.72 24.78 -32.30
CA THR A 407 -17.09 25.41 -31.14
C THR A 407 -17.36 26.92 -31.15
N ILE A 408 -17.51 27.52 -29.96
CA ILE A 408 -17.63 28.97 -29.80
C ILE A 408 -16.25 29.56 -29.48
N TYR A 409 -15.90 30.62 -30.21
CA TYR A 409 -14.70 31.42 -29.98
C TYR A 409 -15.09 32.85 -29.58
N LEU A 410 -14.48 33.37 -28.53
CA LEU A 410 -14.56 34.78 -28.21
C LEU A 410 -13.51 35.57 -28.99
N ASN A 411 -13.98 36.58 -29.70
CA ASN A 411 -13.12 37.52 -30.36
C ASN A 411 -12.58 38.52 -29.32
N SER A 412 -11.35 38.31 -28.90
CA SER A 412 -10.62 39.16 -27.94
C SER A 412 -9.13 39.18 -28.32
N PRO A 413 -8.35 40.17 -27.85
CA PRO A 413 -6.94 40.30 -28.21
C PRO A 413 -6.15 39.00 -28.00
N ALA A 414 -5.26 38.68 -28.93
CA ALA A 414 -4.41 37.49 -28.88
C ALA A 414 -3.38 37.58 -27.74
N PRO A 415 -2.81 36.43 -27.30
CA PRO A 415 -1.64 36.42 -26.41
C PRO A 415 -0.54 37.38 -26.91
N PRO A 416 0.12 38.14 -26.02
CA PRO A 416 0.22 37.91 -24.58
C PRO A 416 -0.92 38.48 -23.72
N ALA A 417 -2.01 38.98 -24.32
CA ALA A 417 -3.19 39.35 -23.55
C ALA A 417 -3.76 38.15 -22.76
N ALA A 418 -4.28 38.43 -21.57
CA ALA A 418 -4.93 37.42 -20.74
C ALA A 418 -6.21 36.91 -21.42
N ALA A 419 -6.55 35.64 -21.16
CA ALA A 419 -7.79 35.05 -21.63
C ALA A 419 -9.00 35.88 -21.16
N PRO A 420 -10.02 36.08 -22.02
CA PRO A 420 -11.18 36.88 -21.67
C PRO A 420 -12.05 36.25 -20.57
N ASN A 421 -11.96 34.93 -20.40
CA ASN A 421 -12.66 34.16 -19.37
C ASN A 421 -11.87 32.88 -19.06
N PRO A 422 -11.82 32.40 -17.80
CA PRO A 422 -11.23 31.09 -17.43
C PRO A 422 -11.68 29.89 -18.28
N ASN A 423 -12.95 29.87 -18.69
CA ASN A 423 -13.51 28.82 -19.54
C ASN A 423 -13.21 29.02 -21.03
N CYS A 424 -12.67 30.18 -21.41
CA CYS A 424 -12.24 30.52 -22.76
C CYS A 424 -10.72 30.71 -22.81
N SER A 425 -9.98 29.67 -22.42
CA SER A 425 -8.57 29.76 -22.04
C SER A 425 -7.56 29.37 -23.13
N VAL A 426 -8.03 28.89 -24.29
CA VAL A 426 -7.17 28.47 -25.39
C VAL A 426 -7.34 29.42 -26.58
N PHE A 427 -6.27 30.12 -26.97
CA PHE A 427 -6.29 30.98 -28.16
C PHE A 427 -5.97 30.17 -29.42
N VAL A 428 -6.88 30.20 -30.39
CA VAL A 428 -6.71 29.58 -31.71
C VAL A 428 -6.47 30.69 -32.74
N PRO A 429 -5.27 30.75 -33.35
CA PRO A 429 -4.95 31.74 -34.37
C PRO A 429 -5.97 31.74 -35.53
N GLY A 430 -6.55 32.90 -35.81
CA GLY A 430 -7.58 33.07 -36.84
C GLY A 430 -9.02 32.79 -36.40
N SER A 431 -9.24 32.25 -35.20
CA SER A 431 -10.59 31.97 -34.68
C SER A 431 -10.91 32.73 -33.38
N GLY A 432 -9.94 32.90 -32.48
CA GLY A 432 -10.12 33.58 -31.19
C GLY A 432 -9.95 32.64 -30.00
N TRP A 433 -10.50 33.01 -28.84
CA TRP A 433 -10.39 32.23 -27.61
C TRP A 433 -11.50 31.18 -27.52
N GLU A 434 -11.15 29.90 -27.63
CA GLU A 434 -12.07 28.76 -27.55
C GLU A 434 -12.69 28.65 -26.15
N CYS A 435 -14.02 28.63 -26.09
CA CYS A 435 -14.79 28.44 -24.86
C CYS A 435 -15.24 26.99 -24.69
N PHE A 436 -14.86 26.36 -23.58
CA PHE A 436 -15.19 24.96 -23.29
C PHE A 436 -16.58 24.76 -22.68
N ASP A 437 -17.18 25.83 -22.18
CA ASP A 437 -18.52 25.92 -21.61
C ASP A 437 -19.58 26.39 -22.62
N ARG A 438 -19.18 26.71 -23.85
CA ARG A 438 -20.08 27.23 -24.90
C ARG A 438 -19.95 26.49 -26.22
N PHE A 439 -21.08 26.19 -26.87
CA PHE A 439 -21.09 25.53 -28.18
C PHE A 439 -22.35 25.85 -28.98
N GLN A 440 -22.24 25.74 -30.31
CA GLN A 440 -23.40 25.74 -31.20
C GLN A 440 -24.02 24.35 -31.27
N TYR A 441 -25.35 24.28 -31.25
CA TYR A 441 -26.10 23.05 -31.46
C TYR A 441 -26.69 23.00 -32.88
N ASN A 442 -27.06 21.80 -33.36
CA ASN A 442 -27.76 21.67 -34.63
C ASN A 442 -29.27 21.91 -34.43
N PRO A 443 -29.88 22.91 -35.12
CA PRO A 443 -31.31 23.21 -34.98
C PRO A 443 -32.26 22.03 -35.28
N SER A 444 -31.80 21.00 -36.01
CA SER A 444 -32.58 19.79 -36.29
C SER A 444 -32.58 18.77 -35.13
N ASP A 445 -31.78 18.98 -34.09
CA ASP A 445 -31.75 18.09 -32.93
C ASP A 445 -32.99 18.36 -32.03
N PRO A 446 -33.61 17.33 -31.40
CA PRO A 446 -34.91 17.46 -30.70
C PRO A 446 -34.82 18.20 -29.35
N ILE A 447 -34.50 19.49 -29.37
CA ILE A 447 -34.39 20.34 -28.18
C ILE A 447 -35.80 20.66 -27.66
N SER A 448 -36.09 20.27 -26.42
CA SER A 448 -37.40 20.53 -25.82
C SER A 448 -37.54 22.01 -25.44
N ALA A 449 -38.75 22.55 -25.57
CA ALA A 449 -39.09 23.91 -25.13
C ALA A 449 -38.99 24.11 -23.59
N ALA A 450 -38.66 23.06 -22.82
CA ALA A 450 -38.47 23.11 -21.38
C ALA A 450 -37.03 23.51 -20.97
N TRP A 451 -36.14 23.78 -21.94
CA TRP A 451 -34.85 24.40 -21.66
C TRP A 451 -35.06 25.82 -21.13
N LYS A 452 -34.92 25.99 -19.81
CA LYS A 452 -34.67 27.30 -19.20
C LYS A 452 -33.17 27.57 -19.33
N ASN A 453 -32.81 28.61 -20.08
CA ASN A 453 -31.50 29.23 -20.01
C ASN A 453 -31.11 29.43 -18.53
N MET A 454 -29.90 29.06 -18.12
CA MET A 454 -29.38 29.34 -16.76
C MET A 454 -29.04 30.83 -16.57
N ALA A 455 -29.31 31.67 -17.57
CA ALA A 455 -29.21 33.12 -17.48
C ALA A 455 -29.89 33.65 -16.19
N PRO A 456 -29.15 34.39 -15.36
CA PRO A 456 -29.68 34.92 -14.12
C PRO A 456 -30.80 35.94 -14.39
N ALA A 457 -31.80 35.97 -13.50
CA ALA A 457 -32.93 36.89 -13.61
C ALA A 457 -32.48 38.37 -13.59
N PRO A 458 -33.30 39.30 -14.14
CA PRO A 458 -33.06 40.73 -13.98
C PRO A 458 -32.91 41.10 -12.50
N ASN A 459 -31.92 41.95 -12.18
CA ASN A 459 -31.55 42.37 -10.81
C ASN A 459 -30.96 41.27 -9.92
N ASN A 460 -30.31 40.26 -10.51
CA ASN A 460 -29.56 39.28 -9.72
C ASN A 460 -28.47 39.96 -8.86
N PRO A 461 -28.15 39.42 -7.67
CA PRO A 461 -27.22 40.02 -6.72
C PRO A 461 -25.77 40.11 -7.22
N CYS A 462 -25.45 39.54 -8.39
CA CYS A 462 -24.14 39.55 -9.01
C CYS A 462 -23.98 40.62 -10.10
N GLY A 463 -25.02 41.41 -10.41
CA GLY A 463 -24.92 42.61 -11.27
C GLY A 463 -24.70 42.37 -12.77
N GLN A 464 -24.84 41.12 -13.25
CA GLN A 464 -24.69 40.79 -14.67
C GLN A 464 -25.94 41.16 -15.49
N PRO A 465 -25.81 41.54 -16.78
CA PRO A 465 -26.95 41.77 -17.67
C PRO A 465 -27.85 40.52 -17.75
N ALA A 466 -29.17 40.71 -17.84
CA ALA A 466 -30.08 39.59 -18.08
C ALA A 466 -29.72 38.92 -19.42
N GLY A 467 -29.53 37.61 -19.41
CA GLY A 467 -29.20 36.86 -20.62
C GLY A 467 -30.30 37.01 -21.68
N SER A 468 -29.88 37.12 -22.94
CA SER A 468 -30.77 37.28 -24.10
C SER A 468 -31.82 36.17 -24.14
N SER A 469 -33.09 36.54 -24.29
CA SER A 469 -34.16 35.60 -24.58
C SER A 469 -33.93 35.03 -25.98
N ALA A 470 -33.41 33.80 -26.03
CA ALA A 470 -33.21 33.00 -27.24
C ALA A 470 -32.36 33.67 -28.33
N LEU A 471 -31.05 33.49 -28.26
CA LEU A 471 -30.26 33.36 -29.48
C LEU A 471 -30.28 31.89 -29.88
N SER A 472 -30.89 31.61 -31.03
CA SER A 472 -30.66 30.37 -31.75
C SER A 472 -29.14 30.13 -31.85
N GLY A 473 -28.67 28.99 -31.33
CA GLY A 473 -27.31 28.51 -31.55
C GLY A 473 -26.24 28.81 -30.48
N ASP A 474 -26.55 29.31 -29.29
CA ASP A 474 -25.56 29.52 -28.22
C ASP A 474 -26.10 29.05 -26.86
N ILE A 475 -25.42 28.07 -26.26
CA ILE A 475 -25.74 27.53 -24.94
C ILE A 475 -24.49 27.66 -24.07
N GLU A 476 -24.64 28.36 -22.95
CA GLU A 476 -23.68 28.41 -21.84
C GLU A 476 -24.11 27.37 -20.79
N VAL A 477 -23.19 26.51 -20.34
CA VAL A 477 -23.47 25.38 -19.42
C VAL A 477 -22.81 25.58 -18.07
#